data_AF-A0A1R1PDK7-F1
#
_entry.id   AF-A0A1R1PDK7-F1
#
_cell.length_a   1.000
_cell.length_b   1.000
_cell.length_c   1.000
_cell.angle_alpha   90.00
_cell.angle_beta   90.00
_cell.angle_gamma   90.00
#
_symmetry.space_group_name_H-M   'P 1'
#
loop_
_entity.id
_entity.type
_entity.pdbx_description
1 polymer ?
#
loop_
_entity_poly.entity_id
_entity_poly.type
_entity_poly.pdbx_seq_one_letter_code
_entity_poly.pdbx_strand_id
1 'polypeptide(L)'
;MERLQAISFKELVSNKETKENIMQMLISMTSSVTTATNDGLRISQSLESKCSDYINVRELKLIRALEYLAVAKGIFAEKQGGSISRNVKEVQALVEESAQLLKDSAKLLGNDRFEYVIDEMVSIGHENSAVYLCLQSGVGESDKIWQNQCYEKAIKIIEPHLEESKQLVSEILNGDNEEFKTKFCDYLLGKSKVSNRFEKYLIENNSLSVRRYLESGNMVDRKLLLWKYLVYNSEFREASKVLEELASDETSSMGLNNRIELLSIAANCIKSSNDSTLNGSLEELNAKKEAAIIQLEILNYCEINNLQEKVQQLNKRFLDINTLFNDFASPLNLIDQILMIYRFSNYYDAEQLIQIYSHLIFSENNSLKVTSKLCSLATELYPSRSSFPIDILIVLLGIYKFKHTSLPNQKSFICEVLLKCGIDLSTLVNNFNAIVMSFIDIINTSKPSSLMHTPRRNTTVKSLESSDLSGIINKCISDNIIGDKRTASILDSSVDIFSIIFDEYLHLLSEHFNSVVSAQPLVGDSCRGSIDVLMLVKSLSNTSSIKNVIRVDTKLLETLLTDFRTFI
;
A
#
# COMPACT_ATOMS: atom_id res chain seq x y z
N MET A 1 37.89 36.32 -40.90
CA MET A 1 38.62 37.55 -41.29
C MET A 1 39.47 37.33 -42.53
N GLU A 2 40.37 36.34 -42.58
CA GLU A 2 41.22 36.09 -43.77
C GLU A 2 40.43 35.76 -45.06
N ARG A 3 39.29 35.05 -44.94
CA ARG A 3 38.42 34.74 -46.10
C ARG A 3 37.66 35.94 -46.68
N LEU A 4 37.47 37.03 -45.92
CA LEU A 4 36.70 38.21 -46.36
C LEU A 4 37.56 39.20 -47.16
N GLN A 5 38.88 39.22 -46.95
CA GLN A 5 39.80 40.13 -47.63
C GLN A 5 40.10 39.72 -49.08
N ALA A 6 39.80 38.48 -49.47
CA ALA A 6 40.09 37.92 -50.80
C ALA A 6 38.88 37.87 -51.75
N ILE A 7 37.70 38.34 -51.32
CA ILE A 7 36.46 38.22 -52.11
C ILE A 7 36.43 39.28 -53.20
N SER A 8 36.37 38.86 -54.47
CA SER A 8 36.16 39.77 -55.59
C SER A 8 34.69 40.21 -55.71
N PHE A 9 34.43 41.41 -56.24
CA PHE A 9 33.05 41.91 -56.45
C PHE A 9 32.19 40.96 -57.30
N LYS A 10 32.83 40.17 -58.19
CA LYS A 10 32.16 39.16 -59.02
C LYS A 10 31.69 37.95 -58.19
N GLU A 11 32.48 37.51 -57.22
CA GLU A 11 32.13 36.43 -56.29
C GLU A 11 31.10 36.87 -55.24
N LEU A 12 31.03 38.18 -54.96
CA LEU A 12 30.03 38.78 -54.07
C LEU A 12 28.60 38.64 -54.61
N VAL A 13 28.41 38.72 -55.93
CA VAL A 13 27.09 38.74 -56.58
C VAL A 13 26.61 37.33 -56.96
N SER A 14 27.51 36.36 -57.09
CA SER A 14 27.22 35.06 -57.73
C SER A 14 27.39 33.83 -56.84
N ASN A 15 28.03 33.94 -55.67
CA ASN A 15 28.31 32.79 -54.80
C ASN A 15 27.37 32.76 -53.57
N LYS A 16 26.78 31.59 -53.29
CA LYS A 16 25.89 31.38 -52.15
C LYS A 16 26.64 31.46 -50.81
N GLU A 17 27.89 31.01 -50.78
CA GLU A 17 28.73 31.03 -49.58
C GLU A 17 29.19 32.46 -49.21
N THR A 18 29.41 33.34 -50.19
CA THR A 18 29.73 34.76 -49.93
C THR A 18 28.52 35.51 -49.40
N LYS A 19 27.30 35.17 -49.88
CA LYS A 19 26.04 35.70 -49.32
C LYS A 19 25.85 35.35 -47.85
N GLU A 20 26.12 34.11 -47.45
CA GLU A 20 26.06 33.70 -46.03
C GLU A 20 27.09 34.45 -45.18
N ASN A 21 28.32 34.62 -45.67
CA ASN A 21 29.35 35.39 -44.97
C ASN A 21 28.99 36.88 -44.81
N ILE A 22 28.39 37.50 -45.83
CA ILE A 22 27.91 38.89 -45.77
C ILE A 22 26.74 39.01 -44.78
N MET A 23 25.83 38.03 -44.76
CA MET A 23 24.74 38.01 -43.79
C MET A 23 25.27 37.88 -42.35
N GLN A 24 26.25 37.00 -42.12
CA GLN A 24 26.91 36.87 -40.82
C GLN A 24 27.62 38.16 -40.39
N MET A 25 28.20 38.90 -41.34
CA MET A 25 28.80 40.22 -41.13
C MET A 25 27.73 41.28 -40.81
N LEU A 26 26.64 41.35 -41.56
CA LEU A 26 25.53 42.29 -41.29
C LEU A 26 24.94 42.06 -39.90
N ILE A 27 24.72 40.80 -39.50
CA ILE A 27 24.25 40.44 -38.16
C ILE A 27 25.28 40.84 -37.07
N SER A 28 26.58 40.72 -37.35
CA SER A 28 27.63 41.18 -36.42
C SER A 28 27.71 42.72 -36.35
N MET A 29 27.43 43.40 -37.45
CA MET A 29 27.39 44.87 -37.49
C MET A 29 26.21 45.38 -36.67
N THR A 30 25.02 44.80 -36.82
CA THR A 30 23.83 45.23 -36.05
C THR A 30 23.98 45.02 -34.54
N SER A 31 24.71 43.98 -34.10
CA SER A 31 25.04 43.80 -32.67
C SER A 31 26.11 44.77 -32.15
N SER A 32 26.95 45.33 -33.02
CA SER A 32 28.02 46.27 -32.64
C SER A 32 27.65 47.77 -32.74
N VAL A 33 26.68 48.14 -33.57
CA VAL A 33 26.39 49.56 -33.92
C VAL A 33 25.57 50.29 -32.84
N THR A 34 25.10 49.60 -31.81
CA THR A 34 24.11 50.12 -30.86
C THR A 34 24.63 50.94 -29.69
N THR A 35 25.92 51.27 -29.64
CA THR A 35 26.42 52.22 -28.62
C THR A 35 26.45 53.68 -29.09
N ALA A 36 26.12 53.99 -30.35
CA ALA A 36 26.47 55.29 -30.93
C ALA A 36 25.32 56.21 -31.38
N THR A 37 24.09 55.73 -31.61
CA THR A 37 23.07 56.63 -32.19
C THR A 37 21.62 56.24 -31.83
N ASN A 38 20.84 57.24 -31.40
CA ASN A 38 19.38 57.20 -31.21
C ASN A 38 18.54 56.86 -32.48
N ASP A 39 19.18 56.45 -33.59
CA ASP A 39 18.56 56.17 -34.89
C ASP A 39 18.69 54.66 -35.26
N GLY A 40 18.36 53.76 -34.33
CA GLY A 40 18.55 52.31 -34.45
C GLY A 40 17.72 51.59 -35.53
N LEU A 41 16.80 52.28 -36.21
CA LEU A 41 15.89 51.72 -37.24
C LEU A 41 16.43 51.81 -38.68
N ARG A 42 17.60 52.42 -38.91
CA ARG A 42 18.03 52.79 -40.27
C ARG A 42 18.69 51.67 -41.07
N ILE A 43 19.30 50.66 -40.45
CA ILE A 43 20.03 49.63 -41.19
C ILE A 43 19.04 48.73 -41.93
N SER A 44 18.02 48.18 -41.27
CA SER A 44 16.96 47.41 -41.91
C SER A 44 16.21 48.21 -42.98
N GLN A 45 15.86 49.48 -42.73
CA GLN A 45 15.19 50.35 -43.72
C GLN A 45 16.09 50.68 -44.92
N SER A 46 17.40 50.85 -44.71
CA SER A 46 18.38 51.08 -45.78
C SER A 46 18.61 49.81 -46.62
N LEU A 47 18.60 48.64 -45.99
CA LEU A 47 18.71 47.35 -46.66
C LEU A 47 17.45 47.02 -47.45
N GLU A 48 16.27 47.35 -46.93
CA GLU A 48 14.99 47.17 -47.63
C GLU A 48 14.90 48.05 -48.89
N SER A 49 15.35 49.31 -48.81
CA SER A 49 15.28 50.26 -49.93
C SER A 49 16.38 50.08 -50.98
N LYS A 50 17.55 49.55 -50.61
CA LYS A 50 18.73 49.46 -51.51
C LYS A 50 19.13 48.03 -51.90
N CYS A 51 18.71 47.03 -51.13
CA CYS A 51 19.18 45.64 -51.27
C CYS A 51 18.02 44.62 -51.32
N SER A 52 16.83 45.03 -51.79
CA SER A 52 15.62 44.18 -51.87
C SER A 52 15.82 42.90 -52.68
N ASP A 53 16.67 42.94 -53.71
CA ASP A 53 16.90 41.81 -54.62
C ASP A 53 17.90 40.79 -54.04
N TYR A 54 18.67 41.19 -53.01
CA TYR A 54 19.74 40.39 -52.44
C TYR A 54 19.38 39.75 -51.10
N ILE A 55 18.49 40.37 -50.31
CA ILE A 55 18.13 39.94 -48.96
C ILE A 55 16.72 39.36 -48.94
N ASN A 56 16.56 38.16 -48.39
CA ASN A 56 15.24 37.55 -48.27
C ASN A 56 14.41 38.25 -47.18
N VAL A 57 13.08 38.24 -47.33
CA VAL A 57 12.15 38.80 -46.33
C VAL A 57 12.37 38.24 -44.93
N ARG A 58 12.77 36.97 -44.79
CA ARG A 58 13.12 36.35 -43.49
C ARG A 58 14.40 36.89 -42.87
N GLU A 59 15.40 37.19 -43.70
CA GLU A 59 16.70 37.73 -43.28
C GLU A 59 16.55 39.20 -42.88
N LEU A 60 15.68 39.96 -43.58
CA LEU A 60 15.34 41.33 -43.21
C LEU A 60 14.59 41.39 -41.87
N LYS A 61 13.63 40.48 -41.64
CA LYS A 61 12.93 40.36 -40.34
C LYS A 61 13.91 40.04 -39.20
N LEU A 62 14.88 39.16 -39.45
CA LEU A 62 15.93 38.82 -38.48
C LEU A 62 16.75 40.06 -38.08
N ILE A 63 17.23 40.81 -39.07
CA ILE A 63 18.04 42.01 -38.84
C ILE A 63 17.23 43.08 -38.09
N ARG A 64 15.97 43.30 -38.48
CA ARG A 64 15.07 44.25 -37.80
C ARG A 64 14.81 43.85 -36.35
N ALA A 65 14.66 42.56 -36.06
CA ALA A 65 14.44 42.11 -34.70
C ALA A 65 15.66 42.30 -33.80
N LEU A 66 16.86 42.06 -34.32
CA LEU A 66 18.12 42.32 -33.59
C LEU A 66 18.33 43.82 -33.33
N GLU A 67 17.96 44.67 -34.28
CA GLU A 67 17.94 46.13 -34.08
C GLU A 67 17.02 46.53 -32.93
N TYR A 68 15.80 46.00 -32.89
CA TYR A 68 14.84 46.29 -31.81
C TYR A 68 15.34 45.86 -30.43
N LEU A 69 15.94 44.67 -30.34
CA LEU A 69 16.54 44.17 -29.10
C LEU A 69 17.69 45.07 -28.64
N ALA A 70 18.54 45.50 -29.57
CA ALA A 70 19.71 46.30 -29.25
C ALA A 70 19.34 47.76 -28.91
N VAL A 71 18.28 48.31 -29.49
CA VAL A 71 17.66 49.59 -29.07
C VAL A 71 17.05 49.44 -27.68
N ALA A 72 16.31 48.36 -27.42
CA ALA A 72 15.74 48.09 -26.10
C ALA A 72 16.81 48.01 -25.00
N LYS A 73 17.98 47.42 -25.30
CA LYS A 73 19.14 47.40 -24.41
C LYS A 73 19.76 48.78 -24.18
N GLY A 74 19.89 49.60 -25.23
CA GLY A 74 20.37 50.98 -25.11
C GLY A 74 19.48 51.78 -24.15
N ILE A 75 18.17 51.72 -24.35
CA ILE A 75 17.19 52.38 -23.48
C ILE A 75 17.23 51.81 -22.05
N PHE A 76 17.49 50.51 -21.88
CA PHE A 76 17.64 49.88 -20.57
C PHE A 76 18.92 50.30 -19.83
N ALA A 77 20.05 50.45 -20.53
CA ALA A 77 21.32 50.88 -19.95
C ALA A 77 21.27 52.34 -19.43
N GLU A 78 20.50 53.21 -20.08
CA GLU A 78 20.22 54.58 -19.62
C GLU A 78 19.40 54.64 -18.31
N LYS A 79 18.72 53.54 -17.92
CA LYS A 79 17.83 53.48 -16.73
C LYS A 79 18.54 53.51 -15.39
N GLN A 80 19.86 53.34 -15.29
CA GLN A 80 20.54 53.49 -13.98
C GLN A 80 20.57 54.96 -13.48
N GLY A 81 20.07 55.94 -14.27
CA GLY A 81 20.15 57.37 -13.97
C GLY A 81 18.84 58.19 -13.86
N GLY A 82 17.64 57.70 -14.19
CA GLY A 82 16.40 58.48 -13.96
C GLY A 82 15.11 58.09 -14.71
N SER A 83 13.97 58.48 -14.12
CA SER A 83 12.54 58.39 -14.54
C SER A 83 11.98 57.06 -15.06
N ILE A 84 11.11 56.43 -14.25
CA ILE A 84 10.93 54.97 -14.19
C ILE A 84 9.73 54.42 -15.01
N SER A 85 8.72 55.20 -15.45
CA SER A 85 7.43 54.60 -15.92
C SER A 85 7.11 54.61 -17.42
N ARG A 86 7.51 55.63 -18.21
CA ARG A 86 7.21 55.67 -19.66
C ARG A 86 8.06 54.72 -20.49
N ASN A 87 9.34 54.59 -20.12
CA ASN A 87 10.33 53.83 -20.89
C ASN A 87 10.25 52.32 -20.64
N VAL A 88 9.52 51.86 -19.60
CA VAL A 88 9.32 50.42 -19.35
C VAL A 88 8.35 49.82 -20.37
N LYS A 89 7.26 50.53 -20.70
CA LYS A 89 6.30 50.07 -21.72
C LYS A 89 6.90 50.08 -23.13
N GLU A 90 7.77 51.04 -23.42
CA GLU A 90 8.45 51.14 -24.71
C GLU A 90 9.49 50.03 -24.89
N VAL A 91 10.30 49.75 -23.86
CA VAL A 91 11.23 48.61 -23.86
C VAL A 91 10.47 47.29 -23.97
N GLN A 92 9.35 47.14 -23.25
CA GLN A 92 8.49 45.96 -23.34
C GLN A 92 7.95 45.75 -24.76
N ALA A 93 7.38 46.79 -25.38
CA ALA A 93 6.84 46.71 -26.73
C ALA A 93 7.91 46.34 -27.77
N LEU A 94 9.12 46.92 -27.66
CA LEU A 94 10.25 46.61 -28.55
C LEU A 94 10.73 45.16 -28.40
N VAL A 95 10.81 44.65 -27.17
CA VAL A 95 11.23 43.26 -26.92
C VAL A 95 10.15 42.28 -27.41
N GLU A 96 8.87 42.55 -27.17
CA GLU A 96 7.76 41.74 -27.68
C GLU A 96 7.72 41.72 -29.21
N GLU A 97 7.88 42.88 -29.87
CA GLU A 97 7.93 42.98 -31.33
C GLU A 97 9.15 42.25 -31.90
N SER A 98 10.31 42.34 -31.23
CA SER A 98 11.51 41.58 -31.61
C SER A 98 11.29 40.07 -31.55
N ALA A 99 10.66 39.57 -30.48
CA ALA A 99 10.35 38.15 -30.32
C ALA A 99 9.38 37.66 -31.41
N GLN A 100 8.37 38.48 -31.75
CA GLN A 100 7.41 38.16 -32.81
C GLN A 100 8.07 38.06 -34.19
N LEU A 101 9.03 38.93 -34.49
CA LEU A 101 9.78 38.91 -35.75
C LEU A 101 10.77 37.73 -35.83
N LEU A 102 11.32 37.30 -34.68
CA LEU A 102 12.26 36.19 -34.60
C LEU A 102 11.62 34.81 -34.70
N LYS A 103 10.32 34.67 -34.38
CA LYS A 103 9.58 33.39 -34.42
C LYS A 103 9.83 32.58 -35.70
N ASP A 104 9.78 33.21 -36.88
CA ASP A 104 9.91 32.52 -38.18
C ASP A 104 11.37 32.45 -38.70
N SER A 105 12.32 33.10 -38.02
CA SER A 105 13.69 33.32 -38.50
C SER A 105 14.77 32.86 -37.52
N ALA A 106 14.40 32.36 -36.34
CA ALA A 106 15.30 31.94 -35.27
C ALA A 106 16.37 30.93 -35.71
N LYS A 107 16.01 29.96 -36.57
CA LYS A 107 16.97 28.95 -37.06
C LYS A 107 18.13 29.54 -37.87
N LEU A 108 17.92 30.68 -38.54
CA LEU A 108 18.94 31.32 -39.37
C LEU A 108 20.07 31.96 -38.53
N LEU A 109 19.86 32.17 -37.22
CA LEU A 109 20.89 32.67 -36.30
C LEU A 109 21.98 31.62 -36.02
N GLY A 110 21.63 30.33 -36.06
CA GLY A 110 22.45 29.27 -35.47
C GLY A 110 22.39 29.27 -33.94
N ASN A 111 22.80 28.15 -33.32
CA ASN A 111 22.62 27.94 -31.87
C ASN A 111 23.32 29.00 -31.01
N ASP A 112 24.60 29.29 -31.28
CA ASP A 112 25.40 30.20 -30.45
C ASP A 112 24.82 31.63 -30.40
N ARG A 113 24.28 32.12 -31.52
CA ARG A 113 23.67 33.46 -31.59
C ARG A 113 22.25 33.48 -31.05
N PHE A 114 21.51 32.39 -31.22
CA PHE A 114 20.22 32.24 -30.58
C PHE A 114 20.36 32.28 -29.06
N GLU A 115 21.36 31.59 -28.50
CA GLU A 115 21.70 31.68 -27.07
C GLU A 115 22.01 33.10 -26.63
N TYR A 116 22.85 33.82 -27.39
CA TYR A 116 23.16 35.23 -27.07
C TYR A 116 21.92 36.13 -27.04
N VAL A 117 21.02 35.98 -28.01
CA VAL A 117 19.76 36.78 -28.09
C VAL A 117 18.86 36.50 -26.88
N ILE A 118 18.75 35.24 -26.47
CA ILE A 118 17.97 34.83 -25.32
C ILE A 118 18.57 35.39 -24.02
N ASP A 119 19.89 35.26 -23.84
CA ASP A 119 20.60 35.81 -22.67
C ASP A 119 20.45 37.35 -22.61
N GLU A 120 20.44 38.01 -23.76
CA GLU A 120 20.22 39.45 -23.86
C GLU A 120 18.80 39.85 -23.45
N MET A 121 17.77 39.10 -23.87
CA MET A 121 16.38 39.31 -23.42
C MET A 121 16.21 39.10 -21.91
N VAL A 122 16.88 38.09 -21.34
CA VAL A 122 16.89 37.83 -19.89
C VAL A 122 17.59 38.96 -19.14
N SER A 123 18.70 39.49 -19.66
CA SER A 123 19.43 40.61 -19.04
C SER A 123 18.62 41.92 -18.94
N ILE A 124 17.65 42.11 -19.83
CA ILE A 124 16.74 43.27 -19.85
C ILE A 124 15.54 43.04 -18.89
N GLY A 125 15.38 41.82 -18.34
CA GLY A 125 14.31 41.44 -17.43
C GLY A 125 13.00 41.00 -18.13
N HIS A 126 13.07 40.63 -19.42
CA HIS A 126 11.91 40.18 -20.22
C HIS A 126 11.96 38.67 -20.49
N GLU A 127 11.91 37.89 -19.41
CA GLU A 127 11.94 36.41 -19.46
C GLU A 127 10.73 35.82 -20.20
N ASN A 128 9.54 36.41 -20.08
CA ASN A 128 8.32 35.95 -20.76
C ASN A 128 8.51 35.93 -22.28
N SER A 129 9.10 37.00 -22.83
CA SER A 129 9.37 37.13 -24.26
C SER A 129 10.46 36.17 -24.73
N ALA A 130 11.48 35.92 -23.90
CA ALA A 130 12.52 34.93 -24.17
C ALA A 130 11.95 33.50 -24.21
N VAL A 131 11.09 33.14 -23.25
CA VAL A 131 10.41 31.85 -23.22
C VAL A 131 9.44 31.72 -24.40
N TYR A 132 8.66 32.75 -24.70
CA TYR A 132 7.79 32.78 -25.88
C TYR A 132 8.57 32.51 -27.17
N LEU A 133 9.72 33.18 -27.35
CA LEU A 133 10.57 32.98 -28.51
C LEU A 133 11.08 31.53 -28.59
N CYS A 134 11.59 30.95 -27.50
CA CYS A 134 12.01 29.55 -27.45
C CYS A 134 10.88 28.57 -27.79
N LEU A 135 9.68 28.82 -27.27
CA LEU A 135 8.52 27.96 -27.54
C LEU A 135 8.10 28.03 -29.00
N GLN A 136 7.96 29.23 -29.55
CA GLN A 136 7.49 29.44 -30.91
C GLN A 136 8.50 29.01 -31.97
N SER A 137 9.80 29.19 -31.70
CA SER A 137 10.89 28.72 -32.56
C SER A 137 11.01 27.19 -32.61
N GLY A 138 10.40 26.50 -31.64
CA GLY A 138 10.31 25.04 -31.60
C GLY A 138 9.03 24.46 -32.23
N VAL A 139 8.05 25.28 -32.65
CA VAL A 139 6.77 24.76 -33.20
C VAL A 139 6.89 24.46 -34.69
N GLY A 140 6.62 23.21 -35.07
CA GLY A 140 6.39 22.84 -36.48
C GLY A 140 7.64 22.59 -37.32
N GLU A 141 8.83 22.54 -36.72
CA GLU A 141 10.04 22.15 -37.44
C GLU A 141 10.20 20.61 -37.51
N SER A 142 10.68 20.11 -38.66
CA SER A 142 11.00 18.69 -38.85
C SER A 142 12.23 18.23 -38.06
N ASP A 143 12.98 19.18 -37.50
CA ASP A 143 14.27 18.95 -36.85
C ASP A 143 14.12 18.87 -35.33
N LYS A 144 13.94 17.65 -34.82
CA LYS A 144 13.76 17.36 -33.39
C LYS A 144 14.94 17.81 -32.52
N ILE A 145 16.14 17.93 -33.08
CA ILE A 145 17.34 18.33 -32.31
C ILE A 145 17.25 19.81 -31.94
N TRP A 146 16.97 20.67 -32.92
CA TRP A 146 16.75 22.10 -32.71
C TRP A 146 15.61 22.36 -31.72
N GLN A 147 14.50 21.64 -31.91
CA GLN A 147 13.34 21.73 -31.02
C GLN A 147 13.69 21.39 -29.56
N ASN A 148 14.47 20.32 -29.32
CA ASN A 148 14.92 19.95 -27.98
C ASN A 148 15.81 21.03 -27.36
N GLN A 149 16.73 21.61 -28.13
CA GLN A 149 17.63 22.67 -27.65
C GLN A 149 16.85 23.91 -27.22
N CYS A 150 15.88 24.35 -28.03
CA CYS A 150 14.99 25.45 -27.68
C CYS A 150 14.22 25.18 -26.38
N TYR A 151 13.73 23.95 -26.19
CA TYR A 151 12.99 23.56 -24.98
C TYR A 151 13.86 23.48 -23.73
N GLU A 152 15.07 22.93 -23.81
CA GLU A 152 16.02 22.92 -22.71
C GLU A 152 16.43 24.33 -22.28
N LYS A 153 16.57 25.25 -23.23
CA LYS A 153 16.87 26.65 -22.94
C LYS A 153 15.70 27.35 -22.26
N ALA A 154 14.48 27.16 -22.75
CA ALA A 154 13.29 27.67 -22.08
C ALA A 154 13.22 27.19 -20.61
N ILE A 155 13.47 25.90 -20.38
CA ILE A 155 13.51 25.31 -19.03
C ILE A 155 14.55 25.98 -18.12
N LYS A 156 15.77 26.24 -18.62
CA LYS A 156 16.84 26.90 -17.84
C LYS A 156 16.49 28.32 -17.42
N ILE A 157 15.74 29.05 -18.24
CA ILE A 157 15.26 30.40 -17.93
C ILE A 157 14.18 30.34 -16.84
N ILE A 158 13.29 29.34 -16.93
CA ILE A 158 12.16 29.18 -16.01
C ILE A 158 12.60 28.67 -14.62
N GLU A 159 13.63 27.84 -14.53
CA GLU A 159 14.10 27.21 -13.27
C GLU A 159 14.32 28.20 -12.10
N PRO A 160 15.05 29.32 -12.25
CA PRO A 160 15.25 30.28 -11.17
C PRO A 160 14.00 31.08 -10.79
N HIS A 161 13.07 31.31 -11.72
CA HIS A 161 11.89 32.16 -11.53
C HIS A 161 10.59 31.39 -11.25
N LEU A 162 10.67 30.08 -11.02
CA LEU A 162 9.50 29.22 -10.83
C LEU A 162 8.66 29.62 -9.59
N GLU A 163 9.29 30.19 -8.55
CA GLU A 163 8.61 30.64 -7.34
C GLU A 163 7.94 32.02 -7.51
N GLU A 164 8.55 32.91 -8.27
CA GLU A 164 8.08 34.29 -8.48
C GLU A 164 7.03 34.39 -9.59
N SER A 165 7.12 33.52 -10.60
CA SER A 165 6.33 33.61 -11.83
C SER A 165 5.30 32.49 -11.97
N LYS A 166 4.41 32.34 -10.97
CA LYS A 166 3.24 31.42 -11.06
C LYS A 166 2.40 31.66 -12.32
N GLN A 167 2.30 32.91 -12.75
CA GLN A 167 1.60 33.31 -13.97
C GLN A 167 2.24 32.69 -15.22
N LEU A 168 3.57 32.76 -15.36
CA LEU A 168 4.29 32.16 -16.48
C LEU A 168 4.09 30.66 -16.58
N VAL A 169 4.22 29.95 -15.46
CA VAL A 169 4.05 28.50 -15.44
C VAL A 169 2.63 28.11 -15.85
N SER A 170 1.62 28.88 -15.41
CA SER A 170 0.23 28.64 -15.82
C SER A 170 -0.02 28.92 -17.31
N GLU A 171 0.57 29.98 -17.87
CA GLU A 171 0.47 30.30 -19.30
C GLU A 171 1.14 29.24 -20.16
N ILE A 172 2.29 28.74 -19.72
CA ILE A 172 3.05 27.67 -20.38
C ILE A 172 2.28 26.35 -20.38
N LEU A 173 1.72 25.96 -19.22
CA LEU A 173 0.94 24.72 -19.09
C LEU A 173 -0.40 24.78 -19.84
N ASN A 174 -0.97 25.98 -20.01
CA ASN A 174 -2.17 26.23 -20.80
C ASN A 174 -1.90 26.45 -22.31
N GLY A 175 -0.66 26.66 -22.72
CA GLY A 175 -0.31 26.95 -24.12
C GLY A 175 -0.60 25.79 -25.09
N ASP A 176 -0.50 26.00 -26.40
CA ASP A 176 -0.92 24.98 -27.38
C ASP A 176 0.08 23.83 -27.61
N ASN A 177 1.31 23.94 -27.10
CA ASN A 177 2.42 23.03 -27.42
C ASN A 177 2.49 21.79 -26.49
N GLU A 178 1.73 20.75 -26.80
CA GLU A 178 1.69 19.49 -26.03
C GLU A 178 3.07 18.78 -25.89
N GLU A 179 3.93 18.85 -26.93
CA GLU A 179 5.27 18.23 -26.87
C GLU A 179 6.20 18.94 -25.89
N PHE A 180 6.13 20.28 -25.83
CA PHE A 180 6.87 21.05 -24.84
C PHE A 180 6.36 20.74 -23.43
N LYS A 181 5.04 20.72 -23.22
CA LYS A 181 4.45 20.39 -21.91
C LYS A 181 4.93 19.04 -21.40
N THR A 182 4.97 18.05 -22.29
CA THR A 182 5.46 16.71 -21.95
C THR A 182 6.91 16.76 -21.47
N LYS A 183 7.81 17.43 -22.23
CA LYS A 183 9.22 17.57 -21.85
C LYS A 183 9.43 18.42 -20.60
N PHE A 184 8.63 19.47 -20.43
CA PHE A 184 8.65 20.33 -19.25
C PHE A 184 8.23 19.55 -18.00
N CYS A 185 7.15 18.79 -18.08
CA CYS A 185 6.72 17.91 -16.98
C CYS A 185 7.73 16.78 -16.72
N ASP A 186 8.37 16.20 -17.75
CA ASP A 186 9.46 15.22 -17.60
C ASP A 186 10.65 15.82 -16.87
N TYR A 187 11.04 17.06 -17.21
CA TYR A 187 12.10 17.78 -16.51
C TYR A 187 11.75 18.02 -15.04
N LEU A 188 10.52 18.48 -14.77
CA LEU A 188 10.04 18.70 -13.40
C LEU A 188 10.00 17.41 -12.59
N LEU A 189 9.60 16.27 -13.19
CA LEU A 189 9.66 14.95 -12.55
C LEU A 189 11.10 14.49 -12.30
N GLY A 190 12.01 14.71 -13.24
CA GLY A 190 13.43 14.40 -13.05
C GLY A 190 14.05 15.16 -11.88
N LYS A 191 13.68 16.45 -11.74
CA LYS A 191 14.12 17.29 -10.62
C LYS A 191 13.35 17.04 -9.32
N SER A 192 12.12 16.51 -9.38
CA SER A 192 11.36 16.21 -8.16
C SER A 192 12.02 15.11 -7.32
N LYS A 193 12.77 14.20 -7.95
CA LYS A 193 13.63 13.22 -7.27
C LYS A 193 14.67 13.85 -6.35
N VAL A 194 15.06 15.10 -6.63
CA VAL A 194 16.04 15.88 -5.85
C VAL A 194 15.33 16.84 -4.90
N SER A 195 14.12 17.30 -5.23
CA SER A 195 13.35 18.23 -4.39
C SER A 195 11.84 18.06 -4.55
N ASN A 196 11.15 17.77 -3.45
CA ASN A 196 9.67 17.67 -3.40
C ASN A 196 8.92 18.97 -3.79
N ARG A 197 9.64 20.07 -4.03
CA ARG A 197 9.06 21.37 -4.37
C ARG A 197 8.33 21.35 -5.70
N PHE A 198 8.93 20.73 -6.72
CA PHE A 198 8.37 20.71 -8.08
C PHE A 198 7.14 19.80 -8.22
N GLU A 199 7.05 18.77 -7.39
CA GLU A 199 5.86 17.92 -7.28
C GLU A 199 4.63 18.73 -6.83
N LYS A 200 4.80 19.61 -5.84
CA LYS A 200 3.72 20.48 -5.35
C LYS A 200 3.20 21.42 -6.44
N TYR A 201 4.09 21.99 -7.26
CA TYR A 201 3.68 22.86 -8.37
C TYR A 201 2.87 22.14 -9.45
N LEU A 202 3.22 20.88 -9.77
CA LEU A 202 2.44 20.08 -10.72
C LEU A 202 1.05 19.72 -10.18
N ILE A 203 0.94 19.52 -8.85
CA ILE A 203 -0.32 19.21 -8.19
C ILE A 203 -1.23 20.44 -8.10
N GLU A 204 -0.68 21.61 -7.73
CA GLU A 204 -1.44 22.86 -7.59
C GLU A 204 -1.98 23.38 -8.94
N ASN A 205 -1.27 23.12 -10.03
CA ASN A 205 -1.67 23.53 -11.37
C ASN A 205 -2.66 22.53 -11.99
N ASN A 206 -3.95 22.73 -11.71
CA ASN A 206 -5.08 21.91 -12.19
C ASN A 206 -5.39 22.09 -13.70
N SER A 207 -4.39 22.02 -14.57
CA SER A 207 -4.61 22.09 -16.02
C SER A 207 -4.97 20.72 -16.61
N LEU A 208 -5.92 20.69 -17.56
CA LEU A 208 -6.32 19.47 -18.26
C LEU A 208 -5.15 18.80 -18.99
N SER A 209 -4.15 19.57 -19.44
CA SER A 209 -2.95 19.03 -20.10
C SER A 209 -2.03 18.29 -19.13
N VAL A 210 -1.91 18.75 -17.87
CA VAL A 210 -1.16 18.02 -16.84
C VAL A 210 -1.81 16.67 -16.57
N ARG A 211 -3.14 16.62 -16.44
CA ARG A 211 -3.87 15.34 -16.30
C ARG A 211 -3.59 14.39 -17.46
N ARG A 212 -3.74 14.85 -18.71
CA ARG A 212 -3.47 14.03 -19.91
C ARG A 212 -2.04 13.53 -19.97
N TYR A 213 -1.07 14.36 -19.60
CA TYR A 213 0.33 13.97 -19.53
C TYR A 213 0.56 12.86 -18.50
N LEU A 214 0.00 13.01 -17.29
CA LEU A 214 0.11 12.02 -16.22
C LEU A 214 -0.58 10.69 -16.58
N GLU A 215 -1.72 10.74 -17.25
CA GLU A 215 -2.45 9.56 -17.74
C GLU A 215 -1.75 8.86 -18.91
N SER A 216 -1.05 9.61 -19.77
CA SER A 216 -0.39 9.05 -20.97
C SER A 216 0.87 8.22 -20.68
N GLY A 217 1.43 8.31 -19.46
CA GLY A 217 2.71 7.72 -19.11
C GLY A 217 2.59 6.47 -18.24
N ASN A 218 3.21 5.38 -18.66
CA ASN A 218 3.28 4.12 -17.88
C ASN A 218 4.40 4.08 -16.84
N MET A 219 5.12 5.19 -16.62
CA MET A 219 6.20 5.23 -15.63
C MET A 219 5.62 5.23 -14.21
N VAL A 220 6.22 4.43 -13.32
CA VAL A 220 5.88 4.36 -11.88
C VAL A 220 5.84 5.76 -11.26
N ASP A 221 6.85 6.59 -11.53
CA ASP A 221 6.96 7.96 -10.99
C ASP A 221 5.78 8.85 -11.44
N ARG A 222 5.29 8.67 -12.68
CA ARG A 222 4.14 9.42 -13.19
C ARG A 222 2.84 8.98 -12.53
N LYS A 223 2.62 7.68 -12.36
CA LYS A 223 1.46 7.13 -11.64
C LYS A 223 1.46 7.56 -10.16
N LEU A 224 2.64 7.62 -9.53
CA LEU A 224 2.80 8.14 -8.17
C LEU A 224 2.44 9.63 -8.06
N LEU A 225 2.73 10.43 -9.08
CA LEU A 225 2.30 11.82 -9.11
C LEU A 225 0.80 11.95 -9.44
N LEU A 226 0.29 11.11 -10.33
CA LEU A 226 -1.11 11.10 -10.76
C LEU A 226 -2.07 10.89 -9.60
N TRP A 227 -1.82 9.93 -8.70
CA TRP A 227 -2.73 9.73 -7.57
C TRP A 227 -2.74 10.94 -6.62
N LYS A 228 -1.59 11.59 -6.39
CA LYS A 228 -1.52 12.80 -5.56
C LYS A 228 -2.30 13.96 -6.19
N TYR A 229 -2.20 14.11 -7.51
CA TYR A 229 -2.98 15.07 -8.29
C TYR A 229 -4.49 14.80 -8.16
N LEU A 230 -4.92 13.53 -8.33
CA LEU A 230 -6.32 13.14 -8.22
C LEU A 230 -6.88 13.36 -6.80
N VAL A 231 -6.10 13.06 -5.77
CA VAL A 231 -6.46 13.34 -4.36
C VAL A 231 -6.63 14.84 -4.11
N TYR A 232 -5.73 15.67 -4.65
CA TYR A 232 -5.85 17.14 -4.53
C TYR A 232 -7.13 17.66 -5.18
N ASN A 233 -7.53 17.09 -6.31
CA ASN A 233 -8.78 17.42 -7.02
C ASN A 233 -10.03 16.75 -6.42
N SER A 234 -9.92 16.05 -5.28
CA SER A 234 -11.02 15.31 -4.65
C SER A 234 -11.59 14.15 -5.49
N GLU A 235 -10.84 13.67 -6.49
CA GLU A 235 -11.19 12.52 -7.34
C GLU A 235 -10.69 11.21 -6.72
N PHE A 236 -11.14 10.90 -5.50
CA PHE A 236 -10.60 9.78 -4.71
C PHE A 236 -10.82 8.40 -5.33
N ARG A 237 -11.92 8.21 -6.06
CA ARG A 237 -12.24 6.93 -6.73
C ARG A 237 -11.21 6.59 -7.79
N GLU A 238 -10.82 7.57 -8.61
CA GLU A 238 -9.84 7.38 -9.66
C GLU A 238 -8.43 7.21 -9.06
N ALA A 239 -8.11 7.98 -8.02
CA ALA A 239 -6.86 7.83 -7.29
C ALA A 239 -6.69 6.39 -6.75
N SER A 240 -7.73 5.82 -6.17
CA SER A 240 -7.71 4.43 -5.69
C SER A 240 -7.43 3.42 -6.80
N LYS A 241 -8.03 3.59 -7.98
CA LYS A 241 -7.81 2.69 -9.12
C LYS A 241 -6.36 2.75 -9.62
N VAL A 242 -5.82 3.96 -9.77
CA VAL A 242 -4.42 4.16 -10.18
C VAL A 242 -3.45 3.50 -9.19
N LEU A 243 -3.73 3.62 -7.89
CA LEU A 243 -2.92 3.00 -6.83
C LEU A 243 -3.02 1.47 -6.85
N GLU A 244 -4.21 0.91 -7.07
CA GLU A 244 -4.42 -0.53 -7.17
C GLU A 244 -3.70 -1.13 -8.39
N GLU A 245 -3.81 -0.47 -9.55
CA GLU A 245 -3.08 -0.85 -10.76
C GLU A 245 -1.57 -0.77 -10.55
N LEU A 246 -1.08 0.26 -9.86
CA LEU A 246 0.34 0.41 -9.56
C LEU A 246 0.83 -0.68 -8.59
N ALA A 247 0.06 -1.01 -7.57
CA ALA A 247 0.39 -2.06 -6.62
C ALA A 247 0.41 -3.45 -7.29
N SER A 248 -0.42 -3.65 -8.32
CA SER A 248 -0.54 -4.92 -9.05
C SER A 248 0.48 -5.08 -10.19
N ASP A 249 1.21 -4.02 -10.55
CA ASP A 249 2.13 -4.01 -11.68
C ASP A 249 3.37 -4.88 -11.42
N GLU A 250 3.51 -6.00 -12.12
CA GLU A 250 4.66 -6.91 -12.01
C GLU A 250 5.94 -6.34 -12.63
N THR A 251 5.85 -5.34 -13.51
CA THR A 251 7.00 -4.76 -14.21
C THR A 251 7.76 -3.74 -13.37
N SER A 252 7.12 -3.24 -12.31
CA SER A 252 7.73 -2.31 -11.37
C SER A 252 8.74 -3.04 -10.47
N SER A 253 9.89 -2.42 -10.21
CA SER A 253 10.90 -2.92 -9.25
C SER A 253 10.49 -2.68 -7.79
N MET A 254 9.18 -2.62 -7.52
CA MET A 254 8.62 -2.26 -6.23
C MET A 254 8.53 -3.48 -5.32
N GLY A 255 9.14 -3.40 -4.14
CA GLY A 255 9.06 -4.45 -3.11
C GLY A 255 7.66 -4.56 -2.50
N LEU A 256 7.37 -5.72 -1.90
CA LEU A 256 6.04 -6.05 -1.37
C LEU A 256 5.52 -5.04 -0.32
N ASN A 257 6.39 -4.56 0.57
CA ASN A 257 6.06 -3.54 1.57
C ASN A 257 5.45 -2.28 0.96
N ASN A 258 6.10 -1.74 -0.08
CA ASN A 258 5.62 -0.53 -0.76
C ASN A 258 4.28 -0.80 -1.46
N ARG A 259 4.07 -2.00 -2.02
CA ARG A 259 2.78 -2.37 -2.63
C ARG A 259 1.66 -2.44 -1.59
N ILE A 260 1.93 -2.95 -0.38
CA ILE A 260 0.97 -2.97 0.75
C ILE A 260 0.65 -1.54 1.21
N GLU A 261 1.64 -0.65 1.24
CA GLU A 261 1.43 0.76 1.54
C GLU A 261 0.50 1.41 0.50
N LEU A 262 0.74 1.17 -0.79
CA LEU A 262 -0.14 1.67 -1.86
C LEU A 262 -1.57 1.16 -1.72
N LEU A 263 -1.77 -0.13 -1.43
CA LEU A 263 -3.11 -0.67 -1.16
C LEU A 263 -3.77 -0.01 0.06
N SER A 264 -3.00 0.31 1.09
CA SER A 264 -3.49 1.00 2.29
C SER A 264 -3.93 2.43 1.96
N ILE A 265 -3.17 3.14 1.12
CA ILE A 265 -3.53 4.48 0.64
C ILE A 265 -4.78 4.39 -0.24
N ALA A 266 -4.86 3.42 -1.15
CA ALA A 266 -6.02 3.20 -2.01
C ALA A 266 -7.30 2.97 -1.19
N ALA A 267 -7.26 2.09 -0.18
CA ALA A 267 -8.38 1.84 0.72
C ALA A 267 -8.80 3.12 1.48
N ASN A 268 -7.85 3.96 1.88
CA ASN A 268 -8.15 5.25 2.52
C ASN A 268 -8.81 6.23 1.54
N CYS A 269 -8.38 6.27 0.27
CA CYS A 269 -9.03 7.08 -0.76
C CYS A 269 -10.50 6.68 -0.94
N ILE A 270 -10.82 5.39 -1.02
CA ILE A 270 -12.22 4.94 -1.10
C ILE A 270 -13.02 5.39 0.12
N LYS A 271 -12.47 5.23 1.34
CA LYS A 271 -13.14 5.71 2.57
C LYS A 271 -13.38 7.23 2.53
N SER A 272 -12.41 8.01 2.07
CA SER A 272 -12.54 9.47 1.93
C SER A 272 -13.58 9.91 0.90
N SER A 273 -13.91 9.07 -0.08
CA SER A 273 -14.95 9.38 -1.06
C SER A 273 -16.37 9.41 -0.47
N ASN A 274 -16.60 8.78 0.69
CA ASN A 274 -17.92 8.58 1.31
C ASN A 274 -18.99 7.97 0.38
N ASP A 275 -18.58 7.34 -0.72
CA ASP A 275 -19.47 6.71 -1.70
C ASP A 275 -19.75 5.26 -1.30
N SER A 276 -20.97 4.99 -0.85
CA SER A 276 -21.40 3.65 -0.41
C SER A 276 -21.40 2.61 -1.52
N THR A 277 -21.41 3.03 -2.79
CA THR A 277 -21.32 2.11 -3.94
C THR A 277 -19.94 1.45 -4.05
N LEU A 278 -18.93 2.00 -3.38
CA LEU A 278 -17.55 1.49 -3.41
C LEU A 278 -17.22 0.55 -2.25
N ASN A 279 -18.20 0.21 -1.40
CA ASN A 279 -17.99 -0.70 -0.27
C ASN A 279 -17.46 -2.07 -0.72
N GLY A 280 -17.97 -2.61 -1.84
CA GLY A 280 -17.44 -3.87 -2.40
C GLY A 280 -15.97 -3.76 -2.81
N SER A 281 -15.58 -2.67 -3.49
CA SER A 281 -14.18 -2.44 -3.85
C SER A 281 -13.28 -2.24 -2.62
N LEU A 282 -13.81 -1.65 -1.54
CA LEU A 282 -13.09 -1.52 -0.27
C LEU A 282 -12.84 -2.88 0.38
N GLU A 283 -13.85 -3.76 0.40
CA GLU A 283 -13.74 -5.13 0.90
C GLU A 283 -12.70 -5.92 0.10
N GLU A 284 -12.74 -5.84 -1.23
CA GLU A 284 -11.75 -6.48 -2.13
C GLU A 284 -10.32 -5.98 -1.87
N LEU A 285 -10.13 -4.66 -1.73
CA LEU A 285 -8.80 -4.09 -1.41
C LEU A 285 -8.30 -4.52 -0.03
N ASN A 286 -9.18 -4.55 0.97
CA ASN A 286 -8.80 -5.01 2.30
C ASN A 286 -8.45 -6.49 2.30
N ALA A 287 -9.19 -7.34 1.58
CA ALA A 287 -8.88 -8.75 1.44
C ALA A 287 -7.52 -8.95 0.74
N LYS A 288 -7.26 -8.23 -0.36
CA LYS A 288 -5.94 -8.24 -1.04
C LYS A 288 -4.81 -7.80 -0.10
N LYS A 289 -5.04 -6.74 0.68
CA LYS A 289 -4.08 -6.24 1.66
C LYS A 289 -3.79 -7.27 2.75
N GLU A 290 -4.80 -7.92 3.30
CA GLU A 290 -4.64 -8.94 4.34
C GLU A 290 -3.85 -10.16 3.81
N ALA A 291 -4.17 -10.65 2.61
CA ALA A 291 -3.38 -11.69 1.94
C ALA A 291 -1.92 -11.26 1.70
N ALA A 292 -1.69 -9.99 1.31
CA ALA A 292 -0.35 -9.45 1.11
C ALA A 292 0.45 -9.32 2.43
N ILE A 293 -0.21 -9.06 3.56
CA ILE A 293 0.45 -9.05 4.88
C ILE A 293 0.91 -10.47 5.25
N ILE A 294 0.08 -11.49 5.03
CA ILE A 294 0.48 -12.90 5.22
C ILE A 294 1.69 -13.23 4.33
N GLN A 295 1.65 -12.80 3.06
CA GLN A 295 2.77 -12.97 2.13
C GLN A 295 4.06 -12.29 2.61
N LEU A 296 3.96 -11.10 3.22
CA LEU A 296 5.09 -10.36 3.78
C LEU A 296 5.72 -11.08 4.97
N GLU A 297 4.92 -11.70 5.84
CA GLU A 297 5.48 -12.50 6.94
C GLU A 297 6.24 -13.72 6.45
N ILE A 298 5.70 -14.42 5.43
CA ILE A 298 6.37 -15.54 4.76
C ILE A 298 7.67 -15.04 4.10
N LEU A 299 7.65 -13.86 3.47
CA LEU A 299 8.83 -13.22 2.88
C LEU A 299 9.91 -12.98 3.93
N ASN A 300 9.56 -12.34 5.05
CA ASN A 300 10.49 -12.05 6.15
C ASN A 300 11.14 -13.35 6.68
N TYR A 301 10.36 -14.42 6.83
CA TYR A 301 10.91 -15.72 7.19
C TYR A 301 11.90 -16.25 6.15
N CYS A 302 11.56 -16.16 4.86
CA CYS A 302 12.43 -16.61 3.78
C CYS A 302 13.73 -15.79 3.68
N GLU A 303 13.68 -14.48 3.96
CA GLU A 303 14.84 -13.60 4.00
C GLU A 303 15.79 -13.98 5.15
N ILE A 304 15.26 -14.20 6.36
CA ILE A 304 16.05 -14.64 7.52
C ILE A 304 16.74 -15.99 7.26
N ASN A 305 16.07 -16.89 6.54
CA ASN A 305 16.58 -18.22 6.21
C ASN A 305 17.35 -18.29 4.87
N ASN A 306 17.65 -17.14 4.24
CA ASN A 306 18.43 -17.03 2.98
C ASN A 306 17.86 -17.81 1.78
N LEU A 307 16.53 -17.94 1.67
CA LEU A 307 15.87 -18.65 0.57
C LEU A 307 15.64 -17.72 -0.65
N GLN A 308 16.71 -17.31 -1.33
CA GLN A 308 16.66 -16.24 -2.34
C GLN A 308 15.67 -16.48 -3.49
N GLU A 309 15.52 -17.72 -3.99
CA GLU A 309 14.56 -18.03 -5.05
C GLU A 309 13.11 -17.77 -4.62
N LYS A 310 12.76 -18.17 -3.38
CA LYS A 310 11.43 -17.92 -2.80
C LYS A 310 11.20 -16.43 -2.53
N VAL A 311 12.23 -15.72 -2.06
CA VAL A 311 12.18 -14.26 -1.83
C VAL A 311 11.87 -13.51 -3.14
N GLN A 312 12.51 -13.88 -4.25
CA GLN A 312 12.23 -13.25 -5.54
C GLN A 312 10.80 -13.49 -6.01
N GLN A 313 10.27 -14.69 -5.83
CA GLN A 313 8.88 -15.02 -6.19
C GLN A 313 7.87 -14.23 -5.34
N LEU A 314 8.10 -14.16 -4.02
CA LEU A 314 7.24 -13.44 -3.08
C LEU A 314 7.30 -11.91 -3.25
N ASN A 315 8.43 -11.34 -3.69
CA ASN A 315 8.52 -9.90 -3.92
C ASN A 315 7.98 -9.44 -5.29
N LYS A 316 7.81 -10.35 -6.25
CA LYS A 316 7.46 -9.98 -7.64
C LYS A 316 6.00 -9.52 -7.79
N ARG A 317 5.07 -10.19 -7.11
CA ARG A 317 3.63 -9.97 -7.27
C ARG A 317 2.84 -10.44 -6.07
N PHE A 318 1.58 -10.03 -5.96
CA PHE A 318 0.63 -10.63 -5.03
C PHE A 318 0.31 -12.06 -5.47
N LEU A 319 0.41 -12.99 -4.52
CA LEU A 319 0.09 -14.40 -4.72
C LEU A 319 -1.30 -14.72 -4.17
N ASP A 320 -1.96 -15.71 -4.76
CA ASP A 320 -3.23 -16.20 -4.23
C ASP A 320 -3.00 -16.96 -2.92
N ILE A 321 -3.99 -16.95 -2.03
CA ILE A 321 -3.89 -17.58 -0.72
C ILE A 321 -3.61 -19.09 -0.82
N ASN A 322 -4.14 -19.76 -1.85
CA ASN A 322 -3.89 -21.18 -2.08
C ASN A 322 -2.44 -21.43 -2.50
N THR A 323 -1.86 -20.53 -3.28
CA THR A 323 -0.44 -20.63 -3.67
C THR A 323 0.48 -20.33 -2.49
N LEU A 324 0.14 -19.36 -1.64
CA LEU A 324 0.85 -19.11 -0.38
C LEU A 324 0.82 -20.33 0.54
N PHE A 325 -0.30 -21.04 0.61
CA PHE A 325 -0.43 -22.26 1.40
C PHE A 325 0.40 -23.41 0.84
N ASN A 326 0.17 -23.79 -0.41
CA ASN A 326 0.74 -25.01 -1.01
C ASN A 326 2.24 -24.90 -1.32
N ASP A 327 2.71 -23.73 -1.77
CA ASP A 327 4.09 -23.58 -2.28
C ASP A 327 5.04 -23.05 -1.20
N PHE A 328 4.50 -22.39 -0.17
CA PHE A 328 5.30 -21.71 0.86
C PHE A 328 4.98 -22.20 2.28
N ALA A 329 3.78 -21.94 2.80
CA ALA A 329 3.48 -22.13 4.22
C ALA A 329 3.54 -23.60 4.65
N SER A 330 2.93 -24.51 3.87
CA SER A 330 2.95 -25.95 4.15
C SER A 330 4.35 -26.57 3.98
N PRO A 331 5.09 -26.35 2.86
CA PRO A 331 6.43 -26.90 2.69
C PRO A 331 7.47 -26.37 3.68
N LEU A 332 7.31 -25.13 4.18
CA LEU A 332 8.20 -24.53 5.17
C LEU A 332 7.74 -24.80 6.62
N ASN A 333 6.62 -25.49 6.81
CA ASN A 333 6.02 -25.78 8.11
C ASN A 333 5.78 -24.52 8.97
N LEU A 334 5.29 -23.45 8.33
CA LEU A 334 5.00 -22.17 8.96
C LEU A 334 3.61 -22.19 9.62
N ILE A 335 3.54 -22.75 10.84
CA ILE A 335 2.28 -22.98 11.56
C ILE A 335 1.48 -21.69 11.75
N ASP A 336 2.12 -20.60 12.17
CA ASP A 336 1.45 -19.33 12.45
C ASP A 336 0.77 -18.80 11.16
N GLN A 337 1.50 -18.81 10.04
CA GLN A 337 1.00 -18.38 8.73
C GLN A 337 -0.07 -19.33 8.17
N ILE A 338 0.02 -20.64 8.41
CA ILE A 338 -1.04 -21.59 8.06
C ILE A 338 -2.35 -21.24 8.77
N LEU A 339 -2.29 -20.95 10.07
CA LEU A 339 -3.48 -20.57 10.84
C LEU A 339 -4.04 -19.22 10.40
N MET A 340 -3.19 -18.26 10.04
CA MET A 340 -3.64 -16.99 9.43
C MET A 340 -4.35 -17.21 8.09
N ILE A 341 -3.85 -18.12 7.25
CA ILE A 341 -4.51 -18.50 5.99
C ILE A 341 -5.89 -19.11 6.27
N TYR A 342 -6.04 -19.95 7.30
CA TYR A 342 -7.34 -20.55 7.67
C TYR A 342 -8.33 -19.50 8.20
N ARG A 343 -7.81 -18.50 8.92
CA ARG A 343 -8.59 -17.34 9.34
C ARG A 343 -9.09 -16.57 8.12
N PHE A 344 -8.18 -16.21 7.22
CA PHE A 344 -8.47 -15.39 6.04
C PHE A 344 -9.48 -16.07 5.10
N SER A 345 -9.30 -17.37 4.85
CA SER A 345 -10.19 -18.16 3.98
C SER A 345 -11.47 -18.63 4.67
N ASN A 346 -11.61 -18.41 5.98
CA ASN A 346 -12.65 -19.00 6.83
C ASN A 346 -12.77 -20.53 6.65
N TYR A 347 -11.63 -21.20 6.40
CA TYR A 347 -11.56 -22.64 6.17
C TYR A 347 -11.48 -23.40 7.49
N TYR A 348 -12.51 -24.19 7.79
CA TYR A 348 -12.54 -25.01 9.00
C TYR A 348 -12.36 -26.49 8.67
N ASP A 349 -11.21 -27.04 9.08
CA ASP A 349 -10.95 -28.48 9.11
C ASP A 349 -10.51 -28.87 10.53
N ALA A 350 -11.43 -29.49 11.27
CA ALA A 350 -11.18 -29.91 12.64
C ALA A 350 -10.01 -30.92 12.74
N GLU A 351 -9.84 -31.82 11.76
CA GLU A 351 -8.79 -32.83 11.80
C GLU A 351 -7.40 -32.21 11.68
N GLN A 352 -7.23 -31.30 10.72
CA GLN A 352 -5.97 -30.61 10.54
C GLN A 352 -5.67 -29.66 11.71
N LEU A 353 -6.68 -28.96 12.23
CA LEU A 353 -6.52 -28.13 13.42
C LEU A 353 -6.08 -28.94 14.64
N ILE A 354 -6.65 -30.14 14.86
CA ILE A 354 -6.21 -31.04 15.93
C ILE A 354 -4.74 -31.42 15.73
N GLN A 355 -4.32 -31.76 14.51
CA GLN A 355 -2.92 -32.13 14.24
C GLN A 355 -1.95 -30.96 14.47
N ILE A 356 -2.29 -29.76 13.99
CA ILE A 356 -1.45 -28.57 14.16
C ILE A 356 -1.32 -28.20 15.64
N TYR A 357 -2.45 -28.09 16.35
CA TYR A 357 -2.44 -27.70 17.76
C TYR A 357 -1.91 -28.79 18.67
N SER A 358 -2.11 -30.07 18.36
CA SER A 358 -1.47 -31.17 19.10
C SER A 358 0.05 -31.11 18.95
N HIS A 359 0.58 -30.88 17.74
CA HIS A 359 2.00 -30.66 17.55
C HIS A 359 2.50 -29.45 18.34
N LEU A 360 1.78 -28.32 18.31
CA LEU A 360 2.16 -27.11 19.04
C LEU A 360 2.16 -27.31 20.57
N ILE A 361 1.12 -27.95 21.12
CA ILE A 361 0.94 -28.11 22.57
C ILE A 361 1.84 -29.23 23.12
N PHE A 362 1.93 -30.38 22.44
CA PHE A 362 2.67 -31.54 22.95
C PHE A 362 4.16 -31.55 22.61
N SER A 363 4.63 -30.68 21.70
CA SER A 363 6.08 -30.53 21.44
C SER A 363 6.82 -29.84 22.59
N GLU A 364 6.13 -29.04 23.40
CA GLU A 364 6.71 -28.28 24.51
C GLU A 364 6.37 -28.93 25.86
N ASN A 365 7.39 -29.23 26.67
CA ASN A 365 7.21 -29.82 28.01
C ASN A 365 6.95 -28.78 29.12
N ASN A 366 7.07 -27.49 28.80
CA ASN A 366 6.92 -26.40 29.77
C ASN A 366 5.58 -25.68 29.55
N SER A 367 4.70 -25.75 30.55
CA SER A 367 3.38 -25.13 30.51
C SER A 367 3.43 -23.62 30.23
N LEU A 368 4.42 -22.90 30.77
CA LEU A 368 4.55 -21.45 30.56
C LEU A 368 4.84 -21.10 29.11
N LYS A 369 5.62 -21.93 28.40
CA LYS A 369 5.90 -21.74 26.98
C LYS A 369 4.66 -21.99 26.13
N VAL A 370 3.93 -23.08 26.40
CA VAL A 370 2.64 -23.38 25.77
C VAL A 370 1.67 -22.21 25.97
N THR A 371 1.54 -21.70 27.20
CA THR A 371 0.72 -20.52 27.48
C THR A 371 1.17 -19.32 26.66
N SER A 372 2.46 -18.98 26.67
CA SER A 372 2.96 -17.81 25.94
C SER A 372 2.73 -17.90 24.42
N LYS A 373 2.90 -19.08 23.82
CA LYS A 373 2.69 -19.30 22.39
C LYS A 373 1.21 -19.28 22.03
N LEU A 374 0.34 -19.85 22.89
CA LEU A 374 -1.11 -19.75 22.71
C LEU A 374 -1.59 -18.30 22.88
N CYS A 375 -1.04 -17.53 23.83
CA CYS A 375 -1.37 -16.12 23.99
C CYS A 375 -0.95 -15.30 22.76
N SER A 376 0.25 -15.52 22.21
CA SER A 376 0.68 -14.82 20.99
C SER A 376 -0.17 -15.17 19.78
N LEU A 377 -0.64 -16.42 19.68
CA LEU A 377 -1.57 -16.81 18.61
C LEU A 377 -2.97 -16.24 18.84
N ALA A 378 -3.43 -16.18 20.09
CA ALA A 378 -4.75 -15.66 20.42
C ALA A 378 -4.87 -14.17 20.09
N THR A 379 -3.82 -13.36 20.28
CA THR A 379 -3.85 -11.93 19.95
C THR A 379 -4.16 -11.65 18.49
N GLU A 380 -3.78 -12.56 17.59
CA GLU A 380 -4.00 -12.40 16.16
C GLU A 380 -5.17 -13.23 15.64
N LEU A 381 -5.44 -14.42 16.18
CA LEU A 381 -6.42 -15.35 15.59
C LEU A 381 -7.80 -15.31 16.27
N TYR A 382 -7.90 -14.89 17.53
CA TYR A 382 -9.17 -14.79 18.22
C TYR A 382 -10.03 -13.65 17.63
N PRO A 383 -11.36 -13.82 17.41
CA PRO A 383 -12.23 -14.92 17.84
C PRO A 383 -12.55 -15.97 16.75
N SER A 384 -11.73 -16.08 15.70
CA SER A 384 -12.05 -16.95 14.57
C SER A 384 -12.00 -18.44 14.95
N ARG A 385 -13.11 -19.16 14.79
CA ARG A 385 -13.17 -20.62 15.02
C ARG A 385 -12.36 -21.43 13.99
N SER A 386 -12.17 -20.91 12.78
CA SER A 386 -11.40 -21.57 11.72
C SER A 386 -9.91 -21.63 12.01
N SER A 387 -9.41 -20.72 12.84
CA SER A 387 -7.98 -20.62 13.16
C SER A 387 -7.69 -20.83 14.64
N PHE A 388 -8.58 -20.43 15.54
CA PHE A 388 -8.45 -20.57 17.00
C PHE A 388 -9.68 -21.28 17.62
N PRO A 389 -9.82 -22.62 17.43
CA PRO A 389 -10.96 -23.39 17.92
C PRO A 389 -10.89 -23.63 19.44
N ILE A 390 -11.62 -22.84 20.22
CA ILE A 390 -11.65 -22.91 21.70
C ILE A 390 -12.08 -24.30 22.18
N ASP A 391 -13.05 -24.91 21.50
CA ASP A 391 -13.56 -26.24 21.78
C ASP A 391 -12.47 -27.31 21.70
N ILE A 392 -11.70 -27.31 20.61
CA ILE A 392 -10.57 -28.24 20.42
C ILE A 392 -9.46 -27.95 21.43
N LEU A 393 -9.14 -26.68 21.68
CA LEU A 393 -8.09 -26.26 22.61
C LEU A 393 -8.36 -26.69 24.05
N ILE A 394 -9.60 -26.57 24.54
CA ILE A 394 -9.97 -27.04 25.90
C ILE A 394 -9.68 -28.53 26.04
N VAL A 395 -10.06 -29.34 25.05
CA VAL A 395 -9.85 -30.79 25.06
C VAL A 395 -8.36 -31.13 25.00
N LEU A 396 -7.59 -30.47 24.12
CA LEU A 396 -6.15 -30.70 23.98
C LEU A 396 -5.38 -30.29 25.25
N LEU A 397 -5.73 -29.17 25.88
CA LEU A 397 -5.14 -28.74 27.14
C LEU A 397 -5.50 -29.70 28.29
N GLY A 398 -6.71 -30.28 28.28
CA GLY A 398 -7.10 -31.36 29.19
C GLY A 398 -6.23 -32.61 29.03
N ILE A 399 -5.97 -33.03 27.80
CA ILE A 399 -5.05 -34.14 27.50
C ILE A 399 -3.61 -33.81 27.93
N TYR A 400 -3.16 -32.57 27.70
CA TYR A 400 -1.83 -32.11 28.12
C TYR A 400 -1.68 -32.18 29.65
N LYS A 401 -2.67 -31.69 30.41
CA LYS A 401 -2.71 -31.78 31.88
C LYS A 401 -2.74 -33.24 32.36
N PHE A 402 -3.46 -34.13 31.66
CA PHE A 402 -3.46 -35.57 31.96
C PHE A 402 -2.08 -36.20 31.79
N LYS A 403 -1.36 -35.89 30.70
CA LYS A 403 0.00 -36.39 30.44
C LYS A 403 1.02 -35.83 31.42
N HIS A 404 0.94 -34.54 31.73
CA HIS A 404 1.85 -33.85 32.64
C HIS A 404 1.26 -33.71 34.05
N THR A 405 1.05 -34.86 34.71
CA THR A 405 0.55 -34.96 36.10
C THR A 405 1.47 -34.31 37.15
N SER A 406 2.66 -33.86 36.75
CA SER A 406 3.64 -33.15 37.59
C SER A 406 3.42 -31.64 37.65
N LEU A 407 2.51 -31.09 36.84
CA LEU A 407 2.12 -29.69 36.97
C LEU A 407 1.60 -29.48 38.40
N PRO A 408 2.00 -28.39 39.09
CA PRO A 408 1.45 -28.10 40.40
C PRO A 408 -0.08 -28.15 40.30
N ASN A 409 -0.72 -28.61 41.38
CA ASN A 409 -2.16 -28.78 41.59
C ASN A 409 -2.95 -27.45 41.45
N GLN A 410 -2.66 -26.65 40.43
CA GLN A 410 -3.41 -25.49 40.00
C GLN A 410 -4.68 -26.03 39.36
N LYS A 411 -5.74 -26.01 40.15
CA LYS A 411 -7.09 -26.47 39.77
C LYS A 411 -7.64 -25.76 38.53
N SER A 412 -6.96 -24.72 38.03
CA SER A 412 -7.47 -23.76 37.04
C SER A 412 -6.54 -23.53 35.85
N PHE A 413 -5.54 -24.37 35.61
CA PHE A 413 -4.58 -24.22 34.51
C PHE A 413 -5.21 -23.89 33.14
N ILE A 414 -6.19 -24.67 32.66
CA ILE A 414 -6.84 -24.47 31.36
C ILE A 414 -7.56 -23.11 31.33
N CYS A 415 -8.30 -22.79 32.39
CA CYS A 415 -9.01 -21.52 32.51
C CYS A 415 -8.03 -20.33 32.58
N GLU A 416 -6.95 -20.43 33.37
CA GLU A 416 -5.93 -19.39 33.49
C GLU A 416 -5.23 -19.13 32.14
N VAL A 417 -4.93 -20.18 31.38
CA VAL A 417 -4.32 -20.05 30.04
C VAL A 417 -5.26 -19.32 29.10
N LEU A 418 -6.52 -19.77 29.01
CA LEU A 418 -7.50 -19.21 28.09
C LEU A 418 -7.94 -17.78 28.47
N LEU A 419 -8.03 -17.47 29.77
CA LEU A 419 -8.26 -16.11 30.25
C LEU A 419 -7.05 -15.20 29.97
N LYS A 420 -5.82 -15.68 30.12
CA LYS A 420 -4.60 -14.94 29.72
C LYS A 420 -4.54 -14.68 28.21
N CYS A 421 -5.12 -15.56 27.40
CA CYS A 421 -5.29 -15.36 25.96
C CYS A 421 -6.33 -14.29 25.60
N GLY A 422 -7.04 -13.69 26.57
CA GLY A 422 -8.02 -12.63 26.33
C GLY A 422 -9.43 -13.14 26.00
N ILE A 423 -9.71 -14.43 26.22
CA ILE A 423 -11.05 -15.00 26.00
C ILE A 423 -11.97 -14.56 27.13
N ASP A 424 -13.17 -14.12 26.78
CA ASP A 424 -14.17 -13.70 27.75
C ASP A 424 -14.76 -14.90 28.50
N LEU A 425 -15.08 -14.67 29.77
CA LEU A 425 -15.53 -15.75 30.65
C LEU A 425 -16.90 -16.32 30.21
N SER A 426 -17.78 -15.52 29.59
CA SER A 426 -19.04 -16.01 29.02
C SER A 426 -18.83 -17.01 27.88
N THR A 427 -17.98 -16.69 26.91
CA THR A 427 -17.63 -17.60 25.81
C THR A 427 -16.98 -18.87 26.36
N LEU A 428 -16.12 -18.75 27.37
CA LEU A 428 -15.46 -19.89 27.98
C LEU A 428 -16.48 -20.85 28.63
N VAL A 429 -17.40 -20.33 29.45
CA VAL A 429 -18.48 -21.12 30.08
C VAL A 429 -19.33 -21.82 29.03
N ASN A 430 -19.73 -21.13 27.96
CA ASN A 430 -20.53 -21.72 26.90
C ASN A 430 -19.81 -22.88 26.18
N ASN A 431 -18.50 -22.73 25.92
CA ASN A 431 -17.71 -23.79 25.30
C ASN A 431 -17.50 -24.98 26.24
N PHE A 432 -17.22 -24.74 27.53
CA PHE A 432 -17.16 -25.82 28.52
C PHE A 432 -18.51 -26.54 28.65
N ASN A 433 -19.64 -25.83 28.66
CA ASN A 433 -20.98 -26.43 28.67
C ASN A 433 -21.16 -27.39 27.50
N ALA A 434 -20.85 -26.94 26.28
CA ALA A 434 -20.98 -27.75 25.07
C ALA A 434 -20.10 -29.01 25.12
N ILE A 435 -18.85 -28.87 25.59
CA ILE A 435 -17.91 -29.99 25.73
C ILE A 435 -18.41 -30.99 26.78
N VAL A 436 -18.81 -30.52 27.97
CA VAL A 436 -19.29 -31.37 29.06
C VAL A 436 -20.50 -32.17 28.59
N MET A 437 -21.49 -31.52 27.95
CA MET A 437 -22.65 -32.19 27.38
C MET A 437 -22.26 -33.25 26.34
N SER A 438 -21.28 -32.94 25.49
CA SER A 438 -20.79 -33.89 24.48
C SER A 438 -20.09 -35.12 25.10
N PHE A 439 -19.29 -34.93 26.16
CA PHE A 439 -18.69 -36.05 26.89
C PHE A 439 -19.74 -36.95 27.56
N ILE A 440 -20.81 -36.36 28.08
CA ILE A 440 -21.92 -37.12 28.69
C ILE A 440 -22.59 -38.01 27.65
N ASP A 441 -22.83 -37.48 26.44
CA ASP A 441 -23.39 -38.26 25.33
C ASP A 441 -22.47 -39.42 24.92
N ILE A 442 -21.14 -39.22 24.90
CA ILE A 442 -20.16 -40.29 24.64
C ILE A 442 -20.23 -41.37 25.73
N ILE A 443 -20.27 -40.98 27.00
CA ILE A 443 -20.34 -41.93 28.14
C ILE A 443 -21.67 -42.71 28.11
N ASN A 444 -22.77 -42.07 27.73
CA ASN A 444 -24.08 -42.72 27.66
C ASN A 444 -24.24 -43.65 26.46
N THR A 445 -23.67 -43.30 25.30
CA THR A 445 -23.69 -44.15 24.09
C THR A 445 -22.71 -45.33 24.15
N SER A 446 -21.65 -45.25 24.97
CA SER A 446 -20.66 -46.32 25.14
C SER A 446 -21.07 -47.43 26.13
N LYS A 447 -22.22 -47.30 26.79
CA LYS A 447 -22.77 -48.37 27.65
C LYS A 447 -23.30 -49.55 26.82
N PRO A 448 -22.96 -50.80 27.14
CA PRO A 448 -23.61 -51.96 26.54
C PRO A 448 -25.01 -52.11 27.14
N SER A 449 -26.04 -51.81 26.35
CA SER A 449 -27.40 -52.26 26.65
C SER A 449 -27.43 -53.80 26.65
N SER A 450 -27.51 -54.39 27.83
CA SER A 450 -27.67 -55.83 27.99
C SER A 450 -29.07 -56.27 27.52
N LEU A 451 -29.16 -56.83 26.31
CA LEU A 451 -29.95 -58.01 25.90
C LEU A 451 -30.17 -57.99 24.38
N MET A 452 -29.28 -58.66 23.64
CA MET A 452 -29.55 -59.59 22.53
C MET A 452 -28.30 -59.74 21.65
N HIS A 453 -27.92 -60.99 21.42
CA HIS A 453 -26.84 -61.41 20.53
C HIS A 453 -26.94 -60.77 19.13
N THR A 454 -25.90 -60.07 18.70
CA THR A 454 -25.31 -60.20 17.34
C THR A 454 -23.88 -59.63 17.36
N PRO A 455 -22.96 -60.18 16.55
CA PRO A 455 -21.54 -59.85 16.65
C PRO A 455 -21.28 -58.41 16.17
N ARG A 456 -20.42 -57.70 16.91
CA ARG A 456 -19.78 -56.43 16.53
C ARG A 456 -19.31 -56.52 15.06
N ARG A 457 -20.08 -55.91 14.15
CA ARG A 457 -19.50 -55.41 12.90
C ARG A 457 -18.72 -54.16 13.27
N ASN A 458 -17.45 -54.15 12.90
CA ASN A 458 -16.65 -52.94 12.71
C ASN A 458 -17.49 -51.93 11.93
N THR A 459 -18.16 -51.01 12.63
CA THR A 459 -18.71 -49.82 12.00
C THR A 459 -17.53 -48.90 11.78
N THR A 460 -16.98 -49.03 10.58
CA THR A 460 -16.33 -47.96 9.84
C THR A 460 -16.76 -46.60 10.37
N VAL A 461 -15.77 -45.84 10.84
CA VAL A 461 -15.81 -44.39 11.06
C VAL A 461 -16.72 -43.79 9.99
N LYS A 462 -17.97 -43.49 10.37
CA LYS A 462 -18.86 -42.71 9.50
C LYS A 462 -18.21 -41.34 9.40
N SER A 463 -18.06 -40.88 8.17
CA SER A 463 -17.59 -39.56 7.76
C SER A 463 -17.95 -38.50 8.79
N LEU A 464 -16.91 -37.89 9.40
CA LEU A 464 -17.06 -36.74 10.29
C LEU A 464 -17.78 -35.63 9.53
N GLU A 465 -19.05 -35.39 9.84
CA GLU A 465 -19.65 -34.10 9.54
C GLU A 465 -19.05 -33.08 10.51
N SER A 466 -18.63 -31.95 9.97
CA SER A 466 -17.78 -30.91 10.55
C SER A 466 -18.35 -30.17 11.77
N SER A 467 -19.35 -30.74 12.46
CA SER A 467 -20.05 -30.13 13.60
C SER A 467 -20.16 -31.02 14.84
N ASP A 468 -19.84 -32.31 14.75
CA ASP A 468 -19.99 -33.22 15.89
C ASP A 468 -18.80 -33.15 16.84
N LEU A 469 -18.93 -32.30 17.87
CA LEU A 469 -17.99 -32.20 19.01
C LEU A 469 -17.64 -33.58 19.60
N SER A 470 -18.58 -34.53 19.60
CA SER A 470 -18.36 -35.89 20.10
C SER A 470 -17.36 -36.68 19.24
N GLY A 471 -17.41 -36.51 17.92
CA GLY A 471 -16.45 -37.08 16.98
C GLY A 471 -15.06 -36.45 17.13
N ILE A 472 -15.01 -35.13 17.31
CA ILE A 472 -13.78 -34.36 17.56
C ILE A 472 -13.11 -34.83 18.86
N ILE A 473 -13.88 -34.95 19.95
CA ILE A 473 -13.39 -35.42 21.26
C ILE A 473 -12.83 -36.84 21.16
N ASN A 474 -13.58 -37.77 20.56
CA ASN A 474 -13.13 -39.16 20.41
C ASN A 474 -11.83 -39.26 19.60
N LYS A 475 -11.68 -38.43 18.57
CA LYS A 475 -10.47 -38.38 17.73
C LYS A 475 -9.28 -37.77 18.48
N CYS A 476 -9.47 -36.65 19.19
CA CYS A 476 -8.45 -36.07 20.05
C CYS A 476 -7.90 -37.09 21.06
N ILE A 477 -8.79 -37.91 21.63
CA ILE A 477 -8.45 -38.95 22.61
C ILE A 477 -7.75 -40.12 21.92
N SER A 478 -8.24 -40.61 20.78
CA SER A 478 -7.59 -41.71 20.05
C SER A 478 -6.18 -41.33 19.61
N ASP A 479 -6.03 -40.21 18.93
CA ASP A 479 -4.78 -39.90 18.22
C ASP A 479 -3.66 -39.51 19.18
N ASN A 480 -3.99 -38.95 20.35
CA ASN A 480 -3.00 -38.46 21.31
C ASN A 480 -2.73 -39.40 22.50
N ILE A 481 -3.52 -40.45 22.72
CA ILE A 481 -3.34 -41.36 23.88
C ILE A 481 -2.79 -42.74 23.45
N ILE A 482 -2.97 -43.16 22.20
CA ILE A 482 -2.61 -44.51 21.72
C ILE A 482 -1.09 -44.81 21.76
N GLY A 483 -0.23 -43.81 22.01
CA GLY A 483 1.23 -44.00 22.09
C GLY A 483 1.81 -44.33 23.48
N ASP A 484 1.08 -44.07 24.57
CA ASP A 484 1.63 -44.25 25.92
C ASP A 484 1.33 -45.65 26.48
N LYS A 485 2.38 -46.34 26.95
CA LYS A 485 2.36 -47.73 27.48
C LYS A 485 1.48 -47.94 28.74
N ARG A 486 0.59 -47.00 29.06
CA ARG A 486 -0.34 -47.01 30.19
C ARG A 486 -1.80 -47.06 29.70
N THR A 487 -2.15 -47.94 28.77
CA THR A 487 -3.55 -48.05 28.34
C THR A 487 -4.31 -49.05 29.20
N ALA A 488 -4.98 -48.50 30.22
CA ALA A 488 -6.35 -48.89 30.53
C ALA A 488 -7.23 -48.64 29.28
N SER A 489 -8.46 -49.14 29.25
CA SER A 489 -9.34 -49.03 28.08
C SER A 489 -9.51 -47.57 27.62
N ILE A 490 -9.75 -47.31 26.33
CA ILE A 490 -10.00 -45.94 25.80
C ILE A 490 -11.09 -45.20 26.62
N LEU A 491 -12.07 -45.97 27.14
CA LEU A 491 -13.07 -45.45 28.07
C LEU A 491 -12.45 -44.90 29.37
N ASP A 492 -11.49 -45.61 29.98
CA ASP A 492 -10.85 -45.18 31.23
C ASP A 492 -10.09 -43.86 31.03
N SER A 493 -9.41 -43.68 29.90
CA SER A 493 -8.72 -42.43 29.58
C SER A 493 -9.70 -41.28 29.29
N SER A 494 -10.82 -41.55 28.61
CA SER A 494 -11.86 -40.54 28.39
C SER A 494 -12.52 -40.05 29.68
N VAL A 495 -12.75 -40.96 30.65
CA VAL A 495 -13.32 -40.62 31.97
C VAL A 495 -12.33 -39.78 32.79
N ASP A 496 -11.03 -40.09 32.71
CA ASP A 496 -10.00 -39.33 33.41
C ASP A 496 -9.85 -37.91 32.84
N ILE A 497 -9.88 -37.74 31.51
CA ILE A 497 -9.85 -36.43 30.86
C ILE A 497 -11.12 -35.64 31.16
N PHE A 498 -12.29 -36.28 31.11
CA PHE A 498 -13.55 -35.65 31.48
C PHE A 498 -13.53 -35.14 32.93
N SER A 499 -13.01 -35.93 33.87
CA SER A 499 -12.86 -35.49 35.27
C SER A 499 -12.00 -34.23 35.38
N ILE A 500 -10.89 -34.15 34.64
CA ILE A 500 -10.01 -32.97 34.65
C ILE A 500 -10.75 -31.73 34.11
N ILE A 501 -11.39 -31.85 32.96
CA ILE A 501 -12.12 -30.75 32.32
C ILE A 501 -13.31 -30.31 33.18
N PHE A 502 -14.00 -31.26 33.81
CA PHE A 502 -15.14 -30.99 34.68
C PHE A 502 -14.73 -30.31 35.99
N ASP A 503 -13.61 -30.72 36.60
CA ASP A 503 -13.05 -30.04 37.79
C ASP A 503 -12.67 -28.58 37.48
N GLU A 504 -12.11 -28.32 36.29
CA GLU A 504 -11.77 -26.99 35.81
C GLU A 504 -13.03 -26.12 35.59
N TYR A 505 -14.06 -26.73 34.99
CA TYR A 505 -15.34 -26.08 34.76
C TYR A 505 -16.05 -25.71 36.07
N LEU A 506 -16.05 -26.60 37.07
CA LEU A 506 -16.60 -26.31 38.39
C LEU A 506 -15.84 -25.18 39.08
N HIS A 507 -14.51 -25.11 38.92
CA HIS A 507 -13.72 -23.99 39.43
C HIS A 507 -14.12 -22.67 38.75
N LEU A 508 -14.22 -22.65 37.42
CA LEU A 508 -14.60 -21.48 36.63
C LEU A 508 -15.98 -20.95 37.04
N LEU A 509 -16.95 -21.84 37.21
CA LEU A 509 -18.29 -21.47 37.70
C LEU A 509 -18.22 -20.88 39.10
N SER A 510 -17.45 -21.49 40.01
CA SER A 510 -17.33 -20.97 41.38
C SER A 510 -16.76 -19.54 41.41
N GLU A 511 -15.78 -19.23 40.56
CA GLU A 511 -15.24 -17.86 40.41
C GLU A 511 -16.25 -16.91 39.77
N HIS A 512 -16.96 -17.35 38.73
CA HIS A 512 -17.99 -16.55 38.08
C HIS A 512 -19.10 -16.18 39.07
N PHE A 513 -19.59 -17.15 39.85
CA PHE A 513 -20.60 -16.92 40.88
C PHE A 513 -20.11 -15.99 41.98
N ASN A 514 -18.89 -16.16 42.46
CA ASN A 514 -18.32 -15.27 43.48
C ASN A 514 -18.19 -13.81 42.96
N SER A 515 -17.84 -13.63 41.68
CA SER A 515 -17.79 -12.32 41.03
C SER A 515 -19.18 -11.67 40.91
N VAL A 516 -20.19 -12.41 40.43
CA VAL A 516 -21.56 -11.91 40.27
C VAL A 516 -22.21 -11.56 41.61
N VAL A 517 -22.02 -12.41 42.63
CA VAL A 517 -22.54 -12.18 43.99
C VAL A 517 -21.87 -10.98 44.68
N SER A 518 -20.61 -10.66 44.32
CA SER A 518 -19.92 -9.47 44.85
C SER A 518 -20.34 -8.15 44.18
N ALA A 519 -20.87 -8.20 42.96
CA ALA A 519 -21.24 -7.03 42.16
C ALA A 519 -22.68 -6.53 42.38
N GLN A 520 -23.59 -7.37 42.89
CA GLN A 520 -24.94 -6.97 43.28
C GLN A 520 -25.34 -7.67 44.59
N PRO A 521 -25.79 -6.95 45.64
CA PRO A 521 -26.42 -7.58 46.78
C PRO A 521 -27.76 -8.16 46.31
N LEU A 522 -27.79 -9.47 46.11
CA LEU A 522 -28.97 -10.19 45.67
C LEU A 522 -30.08 -10.10 46.75
N VAL A 523 -31.19 -9.43 46.42
CA VAL A 523 -32.40 -9.36 47.25
C VAL A 523 -33.52 -10.14 46.54
N GLY A 524 -34.00 -11.23 47.14
CA GLY A 524 -35.25 -11.92 46.73
C GLY A 524 -35.18 -13.45 46.64
N ASP A 525 -36.35 -14.10 46.69
CA ASP A 525 -36.57 -15.55 46.76
C ASP A 525 -36.04 -16.39 45.57
N SER A 526 -35.57 -15.76 44.47
CA SER A 526 -34.85 -16.45 43.38
C SER A 526 -33.45 -16.94 43.78
N CYS A 527 -32.96 -16.52 44.95
CA CYS A 527 -31.61 -16.84 45.44
C CYS A 527 -31.48 -18.25 46.02
N ARG A 528 -32.56 -18.92 46.43
CA ARG A 528 -32.48 -20.26 47.05
C ARG A 528 -31.91 -21.30 46.10
N GLY A 529 -32.41 -21.36 44.87
CA GLY A 529 -31.88 -22.27 43.84
C GLY A 529 -30.43 -21.98 43.47
N SER A 530 -30.05 -20.70 43.39
CA SER A 530 -28.67 -20.30 43.10
C SER A 530 -27.70 -20.64 44.24
N ILE A 531 -28.13 -20.50 45.50
CA ILE A 531 -27.34 -20.86 46.70
C ILE A 531 -27.22 -22.37 46.85
N ASP A 532 -28.29 -23.12 46.57
CA ASP A 532 -28.29 -24.59 46.62
C ASP A 532 -27.35 -25.18 45.55
N VAL A 533 -27.34 -24.61 44.34
CA VAL A 533 -26.39 -24.96 43.27
C VAL A 533 -24.97 -24.55 43.63
N LEU A 534 -24.75 -23.38 44.25
CA LEU A 534 -23.42 -22.94 44.73
C LEU A 534 -22.89 -23.86 45.84
N MET A 535 -23.78 -24.36 46.71
CA MET A 535 -23.46 -25.39 47.71
C MET A 535 -23.20 -26.75 47.07
N LEU A 536 -23.90 -27.09 45.99
CA LEU A 536 -23.67 -28.30 45.19
C LEU A 536 -22.34 -28.26 44.42
N VAL A 537 -22.00 -27.13 43.81
CA VAL A 537 -20.72 -26.88 43.15
C VAL A 537 -19.58 -26.88 44.18
N LYS A 538 -19.77 -26.25 45.36
CA LYS A 538 -18.81 -26.32 46.48
C LYS A 538 -18.68 -27.70 47.09
N SER A 539 -19.73 -28.52 47.11
CA SER A 539 -19.64 -29.90 47.61
C SER A 539 -18.94 -30.80 46.59
N LEU A 540 -19.25 -30.68 45.30
CA LEU A 540 -18.63 -31.44 44.21
C LEU A 540 -17.14 -31.09 44.04
N SER A 541 -16.76 -29.80 44.05
CA SER A 541 -15.36 -29.36 43.98
C SER A 541 -14.50 -29.77 45.19
N ASN A 542 -15.12 -30.09 46.32
CA ASN A 542 -14.45 -30.61 47.52
C ASN A 542 -14.40 -32.13 47.56
N THR A 543 -15.20 -32.84 46.76
CA THR A 543 -15.11 -34.31 46.69
C THR A 543 -13.89 -34.73 45.89
N SER A 544 -12.90 -35.31 46.57
CA SER A 544 -11.71 -35.97 46.00
C SER A 544 -12.05 -37.24 45.19
N SER A 545 -13.26 -37.34 44.64
CA SER A 545 -13.87 -38.58 44.20
C SER A 545 -14.96 -38.39 43.14
N ILE A 546 -14.98 -37.30 42.36
CA ILE A 546 -15.79 -37.24 41.12
C ILE A 546 -15.44 -38.44 40.21
N LYS A 547 -14.16 -38.84 40.20
CA LYS A 547 -13.66 -40.09 39.60
C LYS A 547 -14.40 -41.36 40.08
N ASN A 548 -14.79 -41.40 41.36
CA ASN A 548 -15.58 -42.49 41.92
C ASN A 548 -17.08 -42.31 41.69
N VAL A 549 -17.62 -41.08 41.70
CA VAL A 549 -19.04 -40.82 41.40
C VAL A 549 -19.39 -41.15 39.95
N ILE A 550 -18.54 -40.75 38.99
CA ILE A 550 -18.70 -41.10 37.56
C ILE A 550 -18.60 -42.62 37.36
N ARG A 551 -17.70 -43.30 38.10
CA ARG A 551 -17.52 -44.76 38.01
C ARG A 551 -18.62 -45.57 38.71
N VAL A 552 -19.29 -45.01 39.72
CA VAL A 552 -20.18 -45.76 40.62
C VAL A 552 -21.66 -45.51 40.32
N ASP A 553 -22.08 -44.31 39.88
CA ASP A 553 -23.51 -44.05 39.69
C ASP A 553 -23.84 -42.99 38.62
N THR A 554 -24.06 -43.45 37.39
CA THR A 554 -24.39 -42.56 36.25
C THR A 554 -25.76 -41.91 36.37
N LYS A 555 -26.68 -42.45 37.18
CA LYS A 555 -27.97 -41.80 37.44
C LYS A 555 -27.80 -40.55 38.30
N LEU A 556 -26.88 -40.59 39.27
CA LEU A 556 -26.58 -39.43 40.10
C LEU A 556 -25.93 -38.32 39.26
N LEU A 557 -25.03 -38.70 38.34
CA LEU A 557 -24.47 -37.78 37.34
C LEU A 557 -25.58 -37.22 36.43
N GLU A 558 -26.45 -38.06 35.87
CA GLU A 558 -27.58 -37.61 35.03
C GLU A 558 -28.52 -36.65 35.78
N THR A 559 -28.79 -36.89 37.06
CA THR A 559 -29.64 -36.04 37.91
C THR A 559 -28.96 -34.70 38.20
N LEU A 560 -27.68 -34.74 38.61
CA LEU A 560 -26.84 -33.55 38.79
C LEU A 560 -26.73 -32.71 37.52
N LEU A 561 -26.63 -33.37 36.37
CA LEU A 561 -26.52 -32.75 35.06
C LEU A 561 -27.85 -32.26 34.51
N THR A 562 -28.98 -32.90 34.85
CA THR A 562 -30.32 -32.37 34.52
C THR A 562 -30.63 -31.14 35.35
N ASP A 563 -30.29 -31.15 36.65
CA ASP A 563 -30.40 -29.98 37.52
C ASP A 563 -29.50 -28.84 37.02
N PHE A 564 -28.27 -29.15 36.58
CA PHE A 564 -27.37 -28.20 35.93
C PHE A 564 -27.91 -27.66 34.59
N ARG A 565 -28.52 -28.53 33.77
CA ARG A 565 -29.10 -28.19 32.46
C ARG A 565 -30.39 -27.37 32.57
N THR A 566 -31.13 -27.49 33.68
CA THR A 566 -32.25 -26.60 34.00
C THR A 566 -31.82 -25.26 34.59
N PHE A 567 -30.57 -25.17 35.06
CA PHE A 567 -30.02 -23.98 35.69
C PHE A 567 -29.31 -23.04 34.71
N ILE A 568 -28.58 -23.59 33.72
CA ILE A 568 -28.10 -22.85 32.53
C ILE A 568 -29.31 -22.44 31.69
#